data_AF-A0A6A4W577-F1
#
_entry.id   AF-A0A6A4W577-F1
#
_cell.length_a   1.000
_cell.length_b   1.000
_cell.length_c   1.000
_cell.angle_alpha   90.00
_cell.angle_beta   90.00
_cell.angle_gamma   90.00
#
_symmetry.space_group_name_H-M   'P 1'
#
loop_
_entity.id
_entity.type
_entity.pdbx_description
1 polymer ?
#
loop_
_entity_poly.entity_id
_entity_poly.type
_entity_poly.pdbx_seq_one_letter_code
_entity_poly.pdbx_strand_id
1 'polypeptide(L)'
;MSPPQFYLRLALYLTPLLPAARGGQARAAPTELECPLPGGARSATPTVCGQFTACVWTDGDGCRLTDRVGYRVQRAVSRRQLLLTKSSDVTLFGEDVQRLMVTVTEHDRQRVRIVFRDADRQRFEVPLRLNLPPPRHRRQRAEYRVHLPSAPAELGPDVSGPPFSLSVQHGRQTALRLLPQLSYSDQFIETTLLLAGEHLYGMGENNHDRFRHDLDAAATWPIFARGRPPGDGHEALYGVHPFLLAIENASGKSLGVLFLNSNAMEYKVFRLNGSAAVTFRTTGGVLDLCLFFGRSPLEVLRQYHLTIGLPELPSYWALGFQLSRFGYRSVDEVRRTVARTRAAGIPLDVQYVDVDYMDGRRDFTVGKDKFGDLSRLVADLRKLDIHASLLYDPSLATDFGRYPPLKRGVARDVFVRWWNDSLIPEDQCAGCRHYVAGYLWTRNKTLLVDFFQEAATHWWTDEMRRFSKSAGGPEGFWIDMNEPTNFGTNLEKPFNWPSSLPAWSLKCPVNRLDDPPYPTAHVRDTSNKSGRLSDRTICMTEQTHQRCIPRASSIASAQTL
;
A
#
# COMPACT_ATOMS: atom_id res chain seq x y z
N MET A 1 -26.33 -49.34 13.73
CA MET A 1 -25.75 -48.64 14.90
C MET A 1 -25.62 -47.18 14.52
N SER A 2 -26.39 -46.33 15.19
CA SER A 2 -26.59 -44.90 14.92
C SER A 2 -25.40 -44.05 15.41
N PRO A 3 -25.02 -42.97 14.69
CA PRO A 3 -24.04 -42.01 15.16
C PRO A 3 -24.76 -40.83 15.85
N PRO A 4 -24.51 -40.59 17.15
CA PRO A 4 -24.08 -39.26 17.54
C PRO A 4 -23.21 -39.26 18.82
N GLN A 5 -21.88 -39.18 18.69
CA GLN A 5 -20.98 -38.82 19.81
C GLN A 5 -19.82 -37.89 19.39
N PHE A 6 -19.96 -37.14 18.30
CA PHE A 6 -18.94 -36.16 17.89
C PHE A 6 -19.35 -34.69 18.06
N TYR A 7 -20.55 -34.42 18.62
CA TYR A 7 -21.08 -33.06 18.80
C TYR A 7 -20.99 -32.49 20.23
N LEU A 8 -20.26 -33.14 21.16
CA LEU A 8 -20.23 -32.73 22.57
C LEU A 8 -18.85 -32.35 23.13
N ARG A 9 -17.94 -31.88 22.25
CA ARG A 9 -16.68 -31.22 22.67
C ARG A 9 -16.32 -29.95 21.87
N LEU A 10 -17.30 -29.31 21.24
CA LEU A 10 -17.12 -28.02 20.53
C LEU A 10 -18.07 -26.91 21.02
N ALA A 11 -18.65 -27.06 22.23
CA ALA A 11 -19.63 -26.14 22.81
C ALA A 11 -19.17 -25.55 24.17
N LEU A 12 -17.85 -25.45 24.41
CA LEU A 12 -17.27 -24.82 25.60
C LEU A 12 -16.19 -23.77 25.27
N TYR A 13 -16.07 -23.34 24.00
CA TYR A 13 -15.19 -22.24 23.57
C TYR A 13 -15.90 -21.22 22.67
N LEU A 14 -17.22 -21.06 22.84
CA LEU A 14 -18.02 -20.00 22.20
C LEU A 14 -18.82 -19.24 23.25
N THR A 15 -18.12 -18.71 24.24
CA THR A 15 -18.57 -17.46 24.86
C THR A 15 -17.93 -16.36 24.03
N PRO A 16 -18.68 -15.44 23.41
CA PRO A 16 -18.06 -14.23 22.92
C PRO A 16 -17.56 -13.49 24.16
N LEU A 17 -16.26 -13.52 24.40
CA LEU A 17 -15.61 -12.42 25.09
C LEU A 17 -15.77 -11.22 24.16
N LEU A 18 -16.95 -10.60 24.19
CA LEU A 18 -17.10 -9.20 23.86
C LEU A 18 -15.98 -8.51 24.65
N PRO A 19 -15.00 -7.87 24.00
CA PRO A 19 -14.14 -6.99 24.76
C PRO A 19 -15.09 -6.02 25.43
N ALA A 20 -15.09 -6.03 26.76
CA ALA A 20 -15.75 -4.99 27.53
C ALA A 20 -15.32 -3.67 26.88
N ALA A 21 -16.28 -2.94 26.31
CA ALA A 21 -16.05 -1.57 25.92
C ALA A 21 -15.49 -0.90 27.18
N ARG A 22 -14.16 -0.72 27.22
CA ARG A 22 -13.53 0.01 28.29
C ARG A 22 -14.17 1.39 28.17
N GLY A 23 -15.02 1.71 29.13
CA GLY A 23 -15.50 3.06 29.37
C GLY A 23 -14.29 3.92 29.71
N GLY A 24 -13.53 4.30 28.68
CA GLY A 24 -12.71 5.48 28.73
C GLY A 24 -13.67 6.65 28.70
N GLN A 25 -13.53 7.56 29.67
CA GLN A 25 -14.13 8.89 29.57
C GLN A 25 -13.85 9.42 28.15
N ALA A 26 -14.89 9.90 27.46
CA ALA A 26 -14.73 10.55 26.17
C ALA A 26 -13.74 11.69 26.33
N ARG A 27 -12.51 11.48 25.86
CA ARG A 27 -11.46 12.50 25.92
C ARG A 27 -11.93 13.64 25.00
N ALA A 28 -11.88 14.87 25.50
CA ALA A 28 -12.25 16.03 24.70
C ALA A 28 -11.51 15.99 23.35
N ALA A 29 -12.21 16.31 22.26
CA ALA A 29 -11.60 16.36 20.94
C ALA A 29 -10.41 17.33 20.97
N PRO A 30 -9.26 16.94 20.37
CA PRO A 30 -8.09 17.80 20.39
C PRO A 30 -8.40 19.15 19.73
N THR A 31 -7.82 20.20 20.30
CA THR A 31 -7.85 21.56 19.74
C THR A 31 -6.59 21.87 18.93
N GLU A 32 -5.54 21.07 19.12
CA GLU A 32 -4.23 21.21 18.50
C GLU A 32 -3.74 19.89 17.90
N LEU A 33 -2.76 19.98 16.99
CA LEU A 33 -2.18 18.80 16.35
C LEU A 33 -1.13 18.14 17.26
N GLU A 34 -1.24 16.83 17.42
CA GLU A 34 -0.24 16.05 18.15
C GLU A 34 1.13 16.11 17.47
N CYS A 35 2.19 16.06 18.25
CA CYS A 35 3.54 15.87 17.72
C CYS A 35 3.72 14.40 17.26
N PRO A 36 4.24 14.14 16.04
CA PRO A 36 4.40 12.79 15.50
C PRO A 36 5.63 12.08 16.09
N LEU A 37 5.58 11.72 17.36
CA LEU A 37 6.70 11.07 18.06
C LEU A 37 6.99 9.66 17.50
N PRO A 38 8.26 9.22 17.40
CA PRO A 38 8.62 7.88 16.92
C PRO A 38 7.95 6.72 17.65
N GLY A 39 7.78 6.83 18.99
CA GLY A 39 7.07 5.84 19.80
C GLY A 39 5.54 5.94 19.74
N GLY A 40 5.00 6.84 18.91
CA GLY A 40 3.58 7.17 18.81
C GLY A 40 3.09 8.06 19.95
N ALA A 41 1.82 8.46 19.91
CA ALA A 41 1.24 9.42 20.86
C ALA A 41 1.35 8.97 22.34
N ARG A 42 1.40 7.66 22.61
CA ARG A 42 1.52 7.12 23.98
C ARG A 42 2.93 7.21 24.57
N SER A 43 3.96 7.44 23.75
CA SER A 43 5.33 7.62 24.24
C SER A 43 5.63 9.07 24.68
N ALA A 44 4.63 9.95 24.62
CA ALA A 44 4.81 11.37 24.91
C ALA A 44 5.18 11.59 26.39
N THR A 45 6.35 12.18 26.60
CA THR A 45 6.84 12.70 27.89
C THR A 45 7.51 14.05 27.63
N PRO A 46 7.71 14.92 28.63
CA PRO A 46 8.43 16.18 28.43
C PRO A 46 9.81 15.96 27.78
N THR A 47 10.54 14.93 28.26
CA THR A 47 11.86 14.57 27.74
C THR A 47 11.82 14.11 26.29
N VAL A 48 10.91 13.21 25.92
CA VAL A 48 10.77 12.74 24.53
C VAL A 48 10.30 13.87 23.62
N CYS A 49 9.37 14.70 24.09
CA CYS A 49 8.86 15.84 23.33
C CYS A 49 9.98 16.87 23.04
N GLY A 50 10.81 17.16 24.04
CA GLY A 50 11.92 18.12 23.95
C GLY A 50 13.07 17.68 23.04
N GLN A 51 13.07 16.44 22.54
CA GLN A 51 14.03 15.99 21.52
C GLN A 51 13.75 16.61 20.14
N PHE A 52 12.52 17.11 19.92
CA PHE A 52 12.06 17.61 18.63
C PHE A 52 11.77 19.10 18.74
N THR A 53 12.55 19.94 18.04
CA THR A 53 12.37 21.40 18.10
C THR A 53 11.06 21.87 17.47
N ALA A 54 10.45 21.03 16.63
CA ALA A 54 9.11 21.22 16.07
C ALA A 54 7.96 20.86 17.03
N CYS A 55 8.27 20.46 18.26
CA CYS A 55 7.27 20.07 19.25
C CYS A 55 7.41 20.87 20.55
N VAL A 56 6.28 21.04 21.23
CA VAL A 56 6.22 21.72 22.52
C VAL A 56 5.43 20.87 23.50
N TRP A 57 5.96 20.74 24.72
CA TRP A 57 5.26 20.11 25.82
C TRP A 57 4.43 21.15 26.56
N THR A 58 3.20 20.80 26.93
CA THR A 58 2.35 21.63 27.79
C THR A 58 1.74 20.72 28.85
N ASP A 59 1.90 21.07 30.13
CA ASP A 59 1.39 20.25 31.22
C ASP A 59 -0.14 20.16 31.16
N GLY A 60 -0.66 18.92 31.19
CA GLY A 60 -2.08 18.62 30.98
C GLY A 60 -2.45 18.34 29.52
N ASP A 61 -1.84 19.05 28.55
CA ASP A 61 -2.16 18.94 27.12
C ASP A 61 -1.23 17.98 26.35
N GLY A 62 -0.06 17.66 26.91
CA GLY A 62 0.90 16.71 26.35
C GLY A 62 1.83 17.33 25.29
N CYS A 63 2.27 16.52 24.33
CA CYS A 63 3.22 16.92 23.29
C CYS A 63 2.49 17.25 21.98
N ARG A 64 2.65 18.48 21.49
CA ARG A 64 1.97 19.01 20.30
C ARG A 64 2.95 19.65 19.33
N LEU A 65 2.55 19.81 18.08
CA LEU A 65 3.31 20.59 17.10
C LEU A 65 3.25 22.07 17.47
N THR A 66 4.38 22.77 17.36
CA THR A 66 4.41 24.24 17.48
C THR A 66 3.87 24.90 16.20
N ASP A 67 3.32 26.09 16.36
CA ASP A 67 2.93 27.02 15.29
C ASP A 67 4.09 27.51 14.39
N ARG A 68 5.35 27.23 14.76
CA ARG A 68 6.56 27.51 13.98
C ARG A 68 6.77 26.51 12.83
N VAL A 69 6.09 25.36 12.87
CA VAL A 69 6.11 24.35 11.80
C VAL A 69 5.30 24.85 10.61
N GLY A 70 5.87 24.70 9.41
CA GLY A 70 5.19 25.00 8.17
C GLY A 70 6.06 25.75 7.16
N TYR A 71 5.38 26.31 6.17
CA TYR A 71 5.99 27.08 5.08
C TYR A 71 5.31 28.44 4.95
N ARG A 72 5.95 29.39 4.27
CA ARG A 72 5.35 30.66 3.84
C ARG A 72 5.49 30.83 2.34
N VAL A 73 4.59 31.59 1.72
CA VAL A 73 4.69 31.92 0.29
C VAL A 73 5.86 32.86 0.09
N GLN A 74 6.91 32.39 -0.59
CA GLN A 74 8.04 33.22 -0.99
C GLN A 74 7.64 34.10 -2.18
N ARG A 75 7.05 33.50 -3.22
CA ARG A 75 6.53 34.21 -4.40
C ARG A 75 5.55 33.36 -5.20
N ALA A 76 4.72 34.03 -5.99
CA ALA A 76 3.97 33.37 -7.05
C ALA A 76 4.87 33.19 -8.28
N VAL A 77 4.97 31.96 -8.78
CA VAL A 77 5.61 31.66 -10.07
C VAL A 77 4.61 31.83 -11.20
N SER A 78 3.36 31.44 -10.95
CA SER A 78 2.22 31.71 -11.81
C SER A 78 0.93 31.74 -10.96
N ARG A 79 -0.22 31.99 -11.58
CA ARG A 79 -1.52 31.96 -10.88
C ARG A 79 -1.81 30.63 -10.17
N ARG A 80 -1.19 29.54 -10.63
CA ARG A 80 -1.41 28.18 -10.12
C ARG A 80 -0.14 27.52 -9.58
N GLN A 81 0.94 28.30 -9.44
CA GLN A 81 2.21 27.81 -8.90
C GLN A 81 2.79 28.78 -7.89
N LEU A 82 3.09 28.28 -6.69
CA LEU A 82 3.70 29.03 -5.61
C LEU A 82 5.04 28.40 -5.23
N LEU A 83 6.06 29.23 -5.10
CA LEU A 83 7.28 28.86 -4.43
C LEU A 83 7.12 29.19 -2.95
N LEU A 84 7.30 28.19 -2.10
CA LEU A 84 7.24 28.30 -0.65
C LEU A 84 8.64 28.19 -0.06
N THR A 85 8.87 28.87 1.05
CA THR A 85 10.07 28.72 1.89
C THR A 85 9.68 28.20 3.26
N LYS A 86 10.51 27.37 3.87
CA LYS A 86 10.30 26.87 5.23
C LYS A 86 10.21 28.05 6.22
N SER A 87 9.25 28.00 7.14
CA SER A 87 8.91 29.14 8.02
C SER A 87 9.91 29.40 9.13
N SER A 88 10.64 28.38 9.56
CA SER A 88 11.60 28.45 10.65
C SER A 88 12.58 27.28 10.61
N ASP A 89 13.57 27.31 11.50
CA ASP A 89 14.60 26.29 11.70
C ASP A 89 14.11 25.05 12.48
N VAL A 90 12.89 25.06 13.04
CA VAL A 90 12.37 23.92 13.80
C VAL A 90 12.27 22.66 12.94
N THR A 91 12.57 21.50 13.51
CA THR A 91 12.62 20.23 12.78
C THR A 91 12.09 19.08 13.63
N LEU A 92 11.56 18.06 12.95
CA LEU A 92 11.22 16.77 13.54
C LEU A 92 12.39 15.80 13.32
N PHE A 93 12.73 15.52 12.06
CA PHE A 93 13.65 14.41 11.73
C PHE A 93 14.89 14.85 10.94
N GLY A 94 15.18 16.14 10.87
CA GLY A 94 16.26 16.68 10.04
C GLY A 94 15.98 16.60 8.54
N GLU A 95 16.96 16.98 7.73
CA GLU A 95 16.88 16.98 6.25
C GLU A 95 15.62 17.66 5.67
N ASP A 96 15.19 18.75 6.31
CA ASP A 96 13.98 19.46 5.89
C ASP A 96 14.18 20.13 4.53
N VAL A 97 13.16 20.03 3.69
CA VAL A 97 13.14 20.66 2.37
C VAL A 97 12.94 22.17 2.55
N GLN A 98 13.94 22.97 2.21
CA GLN A 98 13.89 24.41 2.45
C GLN A 98 12.91 25.14 1.53
N ARG A 99 12.77 24.67 0.29
CA ARG A 99 11.93 25.30 -0.74
C ARG A 99 11.01 24.29 -1.39
N LEU A 100 9.71 24.56 -1.36
CA LEU A 100 8.69 23.72 -1.99
C LEU A 100 8.03 24.44 -3.16
N MET A 101 7.87 23.75 -4.28
CA MET A 101 7.03 24.16 -5.38
C MET A 101 5.64 23.53 -5.25
N VAL A 102 4.62 24.35 -5.05
CA VAL A 102 3.22 23.91 -5.06
C VAL A 102 2.63 24.18 -6.44
N THR A 103 2.14 23.13 -7.10
CA THR A 103 1.49 23.23 -8.42
C THR A 103 0.05 22.76 -8.36
N VAL A 104 -0.88 23.61 -8.76
CA VAL A 104 -2.31 23.30 -8.89
C VAL A 104 -2.65 23.08 -10.37
N THR A 105 -3.17 21.92 -10.70
CA THR A 105 -3.58 21.56 -12.07
C THR A 105 -5.08 21.29 -12.10
N GLU A 106 -5.83 22.21 -12.71
CA GLU A 106 -7.29 22.11 -12.87
C GLU A 106 -7.60 21.33 -14.16
N HIS A 107 -7.95 20.06 -14.02
CA HIS A 107 -8.12 19.15 -15.15
C HIS A 107 -9.47 19.34 -15.83
N ASP A 108 -10.55 19.29 -15.05
CA ASP A 108 -11.89 19.54 -15.54
C ASP A 108 -12.78 20.18 -14.47
N ARG A 109 -14.10 20.09 -14.66
CA ARG A 109 -15.10 20.70 -13.79
C ARG A 109 -15.13 20.12 -12.39
N GLN A 110 -14.61 18.90 -12.20
CA GLN A 110 -14.76 18.07 -11.02
C GLN A 110 -13.44 17.50 -10.50
N ARG A 111 -12.35 17.59 -11.27
CA ARG A 111 -11.02 17.07 -10.91
C ARG A 111 -9.95 18.14 -10.88
N VAL A 112 -9.19 18.17 -9.79
CA VAL A 112 -8.01 19.02 -9.61
C VAL A 112 -6.90 18.22 -8.93
N ARG A 113 -5.66 18.47 -9.34
CA ARG A 113 -4.46 17.87 -8.75
C ARG A 113 -3.59 18.95 -8.12
N ILE A 114 -3.08 18.71 -6.92
CA ILE A 114 -2.23 19.63 -6.16
C ILE A 114 -0.98 18.87 -5.74
N VAL A 115 0.18 19.29 -6.23
CA VAL A 115 1.45 18.59 -5.96
C VAL A 115 2.44 19.53 -5.30
N PHE A 116 3.08 19.05 -4.24
CA PHE A 116 4.15 19.72 -3.51
C PHE A 116 5.47 18.99 -3.81
N ARG A 117 6.37 19.68 -4.51
CA ARG A 117 7.69 19.15 -4.88
C ARG A 117 8.78 19.92 -4.15
N ASP A 118 9.87 19.24 -3.85
CA ASP A 118 11.14 19.91 -3.56
C ASP A 118 11.55 20.72 -4.81
N ALA A 119 11.81 22.01 -4.62
CA ALA A 119 12.17 22.91 -5.71
C ALA A 119 13.62 22.70 -6.20
N ASP A 120 14.44 22.04 -5.38
CA ASP A 120 15.90 21.95 -5.53
C ASP A 120 16.36 20.55 -5.93
N ARG A 121 15.56 19.53 -5.63
CA ARG A 121 15.89 18.13 -5.92
C ARG A 121 14.68 17.36 -6.45
N GLN A 122 14.94 16.48 -7.41
CA GLN A 122 13.93 15.53 -7.84
C GLN A 122 13.73 14.47 -6.75
N ARG A 123 12.47 14.18 -6.42
CA ARG A 123 12.06 13.16 -5.47
C ARG A 123 11.28 12.05 -6.18
N PHE A 124 11.19 10.88 -5.54
CA PHE A 124 10.37 9.79 -6.05
C PHE A 124 8.90 10.21 -6.17
N GLU A 125 8.34 10.06 -7.37
CA GLU A 125 6.91 10.18 -7.65
C GLU A 125 6.41 8.83 -8.16
N VAL A 126 5.23 8.41 -7.71
CA VAL A 126 4.64 7.13 -8.13
C VAL A 126 4.57 7.10 -9.67
N PRO A 127 5.20 6.14 -10.36
CA PRO A 127 5.25 6.11 -11.82
C PRO A 127 3.95 5.55 -12.43
N LEU A 128 2.80 5.95 -11.87
CA LEU A 128 1.47 5.60 -12.36
C LEU A 128 0.99 6.67 -13.33
N ARG A 129 0.64 6.27 -14.55
CA ARG A 129 0.00 7.16 -15.53
C ARG A 129 -1.47 7.31 -15.18
N LEU A 130 -1.84 8.48 -14.66
CA LEU A 130 -3.24 8.82 -14.41
C LEU A 130 -3.95 9.21 -15.71
N ASN A 131 -5.19 8.73 -15.87
CA ASN A 131 -6.12 9.08 -16.96
C ASN A 131 -6.81 10.43 -16.69
N LEU A 132 -6.01 11.47 -16.47
CA LEU A 132 -6.49 12.82 -16.27
C LEU A 132 -6.62 13.55 -17.61
N PRO A 133 -7.72 14.28 -17.84
CA PRO A 133 -7.84 15.09 -19.04
C PRO A 133 -6.79 16.20 -19.02
N PRO A 134 -6.36 16.69 -20.21
CA PRO A 134 -5.44 17.82 -20.26
C PRO A 134 -6.06 19.04 -19.56
N PRO A 135 -5.25 19.87 -18.88
CA PRO A 135 -5.74 21.05 -18.18
C PRO A 135 -6.59 21.93 -19.12
N ARG A 136 -7.85 22.18 -18.76
CA ARG A 136 -8.80 22.81 -19.67
C ARG A 136 -8.53 24.30 -19.91
N HIS A 137 -8.71 24.72 -21.16
CA HIS A 137 -9.03 26.10 -21.53
C HIS A 137 -10.54 26.38 -21.40
N ARG A 138 -10.93 27.10 -20.33
CA ARG A 138 -12.10 28.01 -20.17
C ARG A 138 -13.55 27.61 -20.54
N ARG A 139 -13.88 26.49 -21.20
CA ARG A 139 -15.26 26.29 -21.74
C ARG A 139 -16.36 25.82 -20.77
N GLN A 140 -16.02 25.33 -19.56
CA GLN A 140 -17.04 24.96 -18.54
C GLN A 140 -16.60 25.43 -17.15
N ARG A 141 -17.52 26.05 -16.39
CA ARG A 141 -17.25 26.58 -15.05
C ARG A 141 -17.06 25.44 -14.04
N ALA A 142 -15.89 25.38 -13.41
CA ALA A 142 -15.57 24.40 -12.36
C ALA A 142 -16.60 24.41 -11.22
N GLU A 143 -16.89 23.23 -10.66
CA GLU A 143 -17.74 23.04 -9.49
C GLU A 143 -17.00 23.35 -8.19
N TYR A 144 -15.67 23.43 -8.28
CA TYR A 144 -14.79 23.79 -7.20
C TYR A 144 -14.09 25.13 -7.43
N ARG A 145 -13.48 25.66 -6.37
CA ARG A 145 -12.57 26.81 -6.43
C ARG A 145 -11.41 26.59 -5.47
N VAL A 146 -10.20 26.53 -6.01
CA VAL A 146 -8.97 26.48 -5.22
C VAL A 146 -8.56 27.90 -4.83
N HIS A 147 -8.43 28.13 -3.53
CA HIS A 147 -7.93 29.37 -2.95
C HIS A 147 -6.50 29.18 -2.49
N LEU A 148 -5.59 29.90 -3.15
CA LEU A 148 -4.19 30.00 -2.78
C LEU A 148 -3.95 31.32 -2.04
N PRO A 149 -3.04 31.37 -1.05
CA PRO A 149 -2.66 32.63 -0.42
C PRO A 149 -2.04 33.57 -1.45
N SER A 150 -2.26 34.88 -1.27
CA SER A 150 -1.59 35.91 -2.07
C SER A 150 -0.08 35.88 -1.81
N ALA A 151 0.72 36.07 -2.85
CA ALA A 151 2.16 36.30 -2.70
C ALA A 151 2.41 37.74 -2.22
N PRO A 152 3.42 37.98 -1.36
CA PRO A 152 3.84 39.34 -1.01
C PRO A 152 4.27 40.13 -2.25
N ALA A 153 4.04 41.44 -2.25
CA ALA A 153 4.36 42.32 -3.39
C ALA A 153 5.86 42.64 -3.52
N GLU A 154 6.65 42.54 -2.45
CA GLU A 154 8.09 42.83 -2.45
C GLU A 154 8.91 41.74 -1.74
N LEU A 155 10.04 41.37 -2.36
CA LEU A 155 11.00 40.37 -1.91
C LEU A 155 12.01 40.99 -0.94
N GLY A 156 11.69 41.00 0.35
CA GLY A 156 12.68 41.13 1.42
C GLY A 156 13.13 39.75 1.91
N PRO A 157 14.35 39.60 2.45
CA PRO A 157 14.84 38.36 3.07
C PRO A 157 14.00 37.93 4.29
N ASP A 158 13.26 38.85 4.89
CA ASP A 158 12.27 38.57 5.94
C ASP A 158 10.88 38.34 5.34
N VAL A 159 10.55 37.06 5.10
CA VAL A 159 9.23 36.62 4.63
C VAL A 159 8.18 36.83 5.73
N SER A 160 7.69 38.07 5.84
CA SER A 160 6.61 38.50 6.74
C SER A 160 5.24 38.28 6.08
N GLY A 161 4.80 37.03 6.03
CA GLY A 161 3.46 36.66 5.56
C GLY A 161 2.87 35.54 6.42
N PRO A 162 1.55 35.32 6.46
CA PRO A 162 0.96 34.24 7.25
C PRO A 162 1.46 32.85 6.79
N PRO A 163 1.45 31.84 7.66
CA PRO A 163 1.78 30.47 7.29
C PRO A 163 0.93 30.00 6.09
N PHE A 164 1.57 29.31 5.16
CA PHE A 164 0.93 28.76 3.96
C PHE A 164 -0.18 27.80 4.37
N SER A 165 -1.38 28.06 3.88
CA SER A 165 -2.50 27.13 3.93
C SER A 165 -3.24 27.16 2.61
N LEU A 166 -4.01 26.11 2.32
CA LEU A 166 -4.78 26.02 1.10
C LEU A 166 -6.20 25.60 1.43
N SER A 167 -7.19 26.16 0.74
CA SER A 167 -8.57 25.69 0.84
C SER A 167 -9.19 25.48 -0.52
N VAL A 168 -10.07 24.49 -0.60
CA VAL A 168 -10.83 24.19 -1.81
C VAL A 168 -12.31 24.24 -1.47
N GLN A 169 -13.02 25.12 -2.14
CA GLN A 169 -14.48 25.18 -2.08
C GLN A 169 -15.07 24.21 -3.07
N HIS A 170 -16.17 23.58 -2.69
CA HIS A 170 -17.08 22.88 -3.59
C HIS A 170 -18.41 23.65 -3.53
N GLY A 171 -18.84 24.26 -4.63
CA GLY A 171 -19.95 25.21 -4.62
C GLY A 171 -19.67 26.42 -3.71
N ARG A 172 -20.45 26.56 -2.62
CA ARG A 172 -20.30 27.66 -1.63
C ARG A 172 -19.64 27.22 -0.31
N GLN A 173 -19.44 25.92 -0.11
CA GLN A 173 -18.88 25.36 1.12
C GLN A 173 -17.39 25.10 0.94
N THR A 174 -16.58 25.37 1.97
CA THR A 174 -15.19 24.91 2.01
C THR A 174 -15.20 23.40 2.24
N ALA A 175 -14.89 22.63 1.21
CA ALA A 175 -14.91 21.17 1.27
C ALA A 175 -13.66 20.61 1.98
N LEU A 176 -12.52 21.27 1.76
CA LEU A 176 -11.22 20.87 2.27
C LEU A 176 -10.39 22.11 2.63
N ARG A 177 -9.65 22.03 3.75
CA ARG A 177 -8.60 22.99 4.11
C ARG A 177 -7.34 22.24 4.55
N LEU A 178 -6.23 22.46 3.85
CA LEU A 178 -4.91 22.04 4.27
C LEU A 178 -4.39 23.01 5.33
N LEU A 179 -4.00 22.47 6.50
CA LEU A 179 -3.54 23.26 7.64
C LEU A 179 -2.08 23.73 7.49
N PRO A 180 -1.69 24.83 8.15
CA PRO A 180 -0.36 25.39 7.97
C PRO A 180 0.81 24.55 8.49
N GLN A 181 0.56 23.64 9.43
CA GLN A 181 1.56 22.73 10.00
C GLN A 181 1.92 21.61 9.01
N LEU A 182 2.49 22.01 7.86
CA LEU A 182 3.06 21.12 6.85
C LEU A 182 4.52 20.83 7.21
N SER A 183 4.83 19.59 7.55
CA SER A 183 6.20 19.10 7.72
C SER A 183 6.64 18.39 6.44
N TYR A 184 7.83 18.71 5.93
CA TYR A 184 8.35 18.12 4.69
C TYR A 184 9.88 18.00 4.73
N SER A 185 10.36 16.78 4.93
CA SER A 185 11.77 16.40 4.89
C SER A 185 12.01 15.20 3.97
N ASP A 186 13.27 14.77 3.84
CA ASP A 186 13.63 13.65 2.97
C ASP A 186 12.89 12.35 3.30
N GLN A 187 12.69 12.05 4.59
CA GLN A 187 12.05 10.80 5.03
C GLN A 187 10.86 11.03 5.98
N PHE A 188 10.25 12.22 5.93
CA PHE A 188 9.02 12.50 6.65
C PHE A 188 8.22 13.62 5.99
N ILE A 189 7.01 13.29 5.55
CA ILE A 189 6.04 14.28 5.06
C ILE A 189 4.77 14.11 5.88
N GLU A 190 4.30 15.20 6.49
CA GLU A 190 3.05 15.24 7.25
C GLU A 190 2.19 16.41 6.80
N THR A 191 0.91 16.13 6.53
CA THR A 191 -0.08 17.16 6.27
C THR A 191 -1.40 16.81 6.95
N THR A 192 -2.15 17.84 7.34
CA THR A 192 -3.49 17.66 7.92
C THR A 192 -4.53 18.42 7.09
N LEU A 193 -5.62 17.72 6.76
CA LEU A 193 -6.76 18.27 6.06
C LEU A 193 -7.95 18.35 7.01
N LEU A 194 -8.57 19.53 7.12
CA LEU A 194 -9.92 19.69 7.66
C LEU A 194 -10.94 19.46 6.54
N LEU A 195 -12.00 18.72 6.86
CA LEU A 195 -13.03 18.31 5.91
C LEU A 195 -14.40 18.85 6.33
N ALA A 196 -15.23 19.16 5.34
CA ALA A 196 -16.58 19.72 5.53
C ALA A 196 -17.57 18.77 6.24
N GLY A 197 -17.38 17.46 6.10
CA GLY A 197 -18.32 16.45 6.56
C GLY A 197 -17.64 15.37 7.39
N GLU A 198 -18.41 14.73 8.26
CA GLU A 198 -17.91 13.78 9.27
C GLU A 198 -18.05 12.31 8.85
N HIS A 199 -18.69 12.07 7.71
CA HIS A 199 -18.87 10.73 7.17
C HIS A 199 -17.74 10.42 6.20
N LEU A 200 -16.68 9.82 6.75
CA LEU A 200 -15.47 9.44 6.03
C LEU A 200 -15.44 7.94 5.75
N TYR A 201 -14.99 7.55 4.56
CA TYR A 201 -14.92 6.17 4.06
C TYR A 201 -13.65 5.95 3.23
N GLY A 202 -13.23 4.69 3.08
CA GLY A 202 -12.05 4.33 2.29
C GLY A 202 -10.79 4.27 3.14
N MET A 203 -9.63 4.46 2.50
CA MET A 203 -8.30 4.06 2.96
C MET A 203 -8.16 2.54 3.09
N GLY A 204 -6.93 2.03 3.08
CA GLY A 204 -6.69 0.60 3.26
C GLY A 204 -5.35 0.13 2.68
N GLU A 205 -5.07 -1.17 2.73
CA GLU A 205 -5.94 -2.23 3.26
C GLU A 205 -5.75 -2.45 4.76
N ASN A 206 -6.84 -2.36 5.51
CA ASN A 206 -6.89 -2.59 6.96
C ASN A 206 -8.23 -3.25 7.31
N ASN A 207 -8.30 -3.92 8.45
CA ASN A 207 -9.57 -4.39 8.99
C ASN A 207 -10.22 -3.28 9.83
N HIS A 208 -11.01 -2.41 9.21
CA HIS A 208 -11.78 -1.41 9.94
C HIS A 208 -12.98 -2.08 10.65
N ASP A 209 -13.18 -1.79 11.94
CA ASP A 209 -14.35 -2.30 12.70
C ASP A 209 -15.71 -1.92 12.07
N ARG A 210 -15.72 -0.82 11.31
CA ARG A 210 -16.91 -0.26 10.65
C ARG A 210 -16.52 0.34 9.31
N PHE A 211 -17.46 0.35 8.37
CA PHE A 211 -17.26 0.98 7.07
C PHE A 211 -17.08 2.51 7.17
N ARG A 212 -17.85 3.17 8.05
CA ARG A 212 -17.65 4.59 8.36
C ARG A 212 -16.57 4.72 9.42
N HIS A 213 -15.55 5.54 9.17
CA HIS A 213 -14.51 5.85 10.13
C HIS A 213 -15.06 6.42 11.44
N ASP A 214 -14.49 5.98 12.56
CA ASP A 214 -14.77 6.52 13.89
C ASP A 214 -13.78 7.66 14.20
N LEU A 215 -14.27 8.90 14.18
CA LEU A 215 -13.47 10.10 14.43
C LEU A 215 -13.15 10.30 15.92
N ASP A 216 -13.90 9.66 16.82
CA ASP A 216 -13.71 9.81 18.26
C ASP A 216 -12.67 8.80 18.78
N ALA A 217 -12.55 7.65 18.11
CA ALA A 217 -11.47 6.69 18.34
C ALA A 217 -10.08 7.28 18.04
N ALA A 218 -10.01 8.28 17.13
CA ALA A 218 -8.77 8.95 16.71
C ALA A 218 -7.64 7.97 16.35
N ALA A 219 -8.02 6.85 15.73
CA ALA A 219 -7.13 5.74 15.43
C ALA A 219 -6.12 6.10 14.32
N THR A 220 -4.89 5.65 14.50
CA THR A 220 -3.85 5.69 13.47
C THR A 220 -3.78 4.34 12.77
N TRP A 221 -3.79 4.36 11.44
CA TRP A 221 -3.81 3.19 10.58
C TRP A 221 -2.60 3.21 9.65
N PRO A 222 -1.72 2.21 9.70
CA PRO A 222 -0.61 2.10 8.77
C PRO A 222 -1.08 1.62 7.40
N ILE A 223 -0.40 2.06 6.35
CA ILE A 223 -0.56 1.58 4.98
C ILE A 223 0.84 1.21 4.46
N PHE A 224 1.05 -0.10 4.33
CA PHE A 224 2.26 -0.69 3.75
C PHE A 224 1.99 -2.16 3.45
N ALA A 225 2.08 -2.57 2.18
CA ALA A 225 1.69 -3.90 1.72
C ALA A 225 2.37 -5.02 2.54
N ARG A 226 1.57 -5.96 3.06
CA ARG A 226 2.07 -6.98 3.98
C ARG A 226 1.28 -8.28 4.03
N GLY A 227 2.00 -9.38 3.77
CA GLY A 227 1.49 -10.74 3.94
C GLY A 227 1.32 -11.15 5.39
N ARG A 228 0.06 -11.21 5.80
CA ARG A 228 -0.37 -11.66 7.13
C ARG A 228 -1.86 -11.99 7.12
N PRO A 229 -2.36 -12.82 8.05
CA PRO A 229 -3.81 -12.96 8.21
C PRO A 229 -4.43 -11.64 8.72
N PRO A 230 -5.67 -11.30 8.31
CA PRO A 230 -6.39 -10.16 8.89
C PRO A 230 -6.72 -10.47 10.36
N GLY A 231 -6.51 -9.49 11.24
CA GLY A 231 -6.84 -9.58 12.66
C GLY A 231 -7.64 -8.37 13.14
N ASP A 232 -7.92 -8.32 14.45
CA ASP A 232 -8.75 -7.29 15.09
C ASP A 232 -7.96 -5.99 15.43
N GLY A 233 -6.75 -5.84 14.90
CA GLY A 233 -5.84 -4.72 15.18
C GLY A 233 -5.78 -3.69 14.06
N HIS A 234 -5.13 -2.55 14.32
CA HIS A 234 -4.85 -1.51 13.32
C HIS A 234 -3.60 -1.85 12.50
N GLU A 235 -3.67 -2.98 11.81
CA GLU A 235 -2.55 -3.58 11.10
C GLU A 235 -2.58 -3.19 9.62
N ALA A 236 -1.41 -3.04 8.99
CA ALA A 236 -1.32 -2.95 7.54
C ALA A 236 -1.44 -4.36 6.93
N LEU A 237 -2.29 -4.50 5.90
CA LEU A 237 -2.54 -5.75 5.19
C LEU A 237 -1.97 -5.68 3.76
N TYR A 238 -2.56 -6.40 2.81
CA TYR A 238 -1.97 -6.70 1.49
C TYR A 238 -1.91 -5.47 0.59
N GLY A 239 -3.01 -4.71 0.50
CA GLY A 239 -3.15 -3.58 -0.41
C GLY A 239 -2.68 -2.23 0.14
N VAL A 240 -2.42 -1.31 -0.79
CA VAL A 240 -2.13 0.11 -0.53
C VAL A 240 -3.16 0.96 -1.26
N HIS A 241 -4.16 1.46 -0.52
CA HIS A 241 -5.32 2.19 -1.04
C HIS A 241 -5.47 3.56 -0.37
N PRO A 242 -4.66 4.58 -0.73
CA PRO A 242 -4.66 5.89 -0.07
C PRO A 242 -5.77 6.83 -0.61
N PHE A 243 -7.00 6.32 -0.74
CA PHE A 243 -8.18 7.07 -1.20
C PHE A 243 -9.21 7.24 -0.09
N LEU A 244 -9.55 8.49 0.22
CA LEU A 244 -10.58 8.86 1.19
C LEU A 244 -11.79 9.47 0.49
N LEU A 245 -12.98 9.08 0.90
CA LEU A 245 -14.25 9.67 0.48
C LEU A 245 -14.92 10.36 1.68
N ALA A 246 -15.30 11.63 1.51
CA ALA A 246 -16.00 12.42 2.50
C ALA A 246 -17.36 12.87 1.95
N ILE A 247 -18.45 12.52 2.64
CA ILE A 247 -19.78 13.06 2.35
C ILE A 247 -19.91 14.40 3.08
N GLU A 248 -19.99 15.50 2.33
CA GLU A 248 -19.87 16.86 2.85
C GLU A 248 -21.10 17.29 3.68
N ASN A 249 -22.29 16.82 3.29
CA ASN A 249 -23.56 17.17 3.93
C ASN A 249 -24.70 16.24 3.49
N ALA A 250 -25.89 16.44 4.06
CA ALA A 250 -27.09 15.63 3.82
C ALA A 250 -27.62 15.65 2.37
N SER A 251 -27.17 16.57 1.51
CA SER A 251 -27.55 16.55 0.08
C SER A 251 -26.87 15.43 -0.72
N GLY A 252 -25.90 14.72 -0.13
CA GLY A 252 -25.11 13.67 -0.79
C GLY A 252 -23.86 14.20 -1.49
N LYS A 253 -23.70 15.52 -1.58
CA LYS A 253 -22.51 16.18 -2.12
C LYS A 253 -21.25 15.66 -1.43
N SER A 254 -20.25 15.28 -2.21
CA SER A 254 -19.10 14.50 -1.74
C SER A 254 -17.79 14.98 -2.35
N LEU A 255 -16.71 14.74 -1.61
CA LEU A 255 -15.31 14.95 -1.98
C LEU A 255 -14.55 13.62 -1.90
N GLY A 256 -13.80 13.27 -2.94
CA GLY A 256 -12.78 12.23 -2.90
C GLY A 256 -11.39 12.83 -2.84
N VAL A 257 -10.49 12.23 -2.07
CA VAL A 257 -9.09 12.63 -1.92
C VAL A 257 -8.22 11.40 -2.13
N LEU A 258 -7.42 11.38 -3.20
CA LEU A 258 -6.35 10.40 -3.40
C LEU A 258 -5.01 11.04 -3.00
N PHE A 259 -4.32 10.44 -2.03
CA PHE A 259 -2.94 10.76 -1.68
C PHE A 259 -2.02 9.85 -2.49
N LEU A 260 -1.57 10.29 -3.68
CA LEU A 260 -0.76 9.46 -4.57
C LEU A 260 0.69 9.38 -4.07
N ASN A 261 0.94 8.42 -3.18
CA ASN A 261 2.25 8.06 -2.66
C ASN A 261 2.30 6.52 -2.51
N SER A 262 3.49 5.92 -2.52
CA SER A 262 3.67 4.47 -2.33
C SER A 262 4.77 4.11 -1.32
N ASN A 263 5.32 5.08 -0.60
CA ASN A 263 6.22 4.84 0.53
C ASN A 263 5.40 4.33 1.72
N ALA A 264 6.06 3.72 2.71
CA ALA A 264 5.39 3.40 3.96
C ALA A 264 4.72 4.67 4.53
N MET A 265 3.45 4.55 4.91
CA MET A 265 2.66 5.68 5.35
C MET A 265 1.68 5.27 6.45
N GLU A 266 1.06 6.25 7.07
CA GLU A 266 -0.06 6.07 7.99
C GLU A 266 -1.02 7.25 7.86
N TYR A 267 -2.25 7.03 8.27
CA TYR A 267 -3.24 8.09 8.38
C TYR A 267 -3.96 8.03 9.73
N LYS A 268 -4.41 9.18 10.20
CA LYS A 268 -5.21 9.33 11.40
C LYS A 268 -6.44 10.17 11.07
N VAL A 269 -7.62 9.62 11.34
CA VAL A 269 -8.90 10.33 11.23
C VAL A 269 -9.39 10.69 12.62
N PHE A 270 -9.77 11.94 12.82
CA PHE A 270 -10.13 12.44 14.15
C PHE A 270 -10.96 13.73 14.07
N ARG A 271 -11.41 14.24 15.21
CA ARG A 271 -12.02 15.57 15.33
C ARG A 271 -10.98 16.60 15.75
N LEU A 272 -10.85 17.69 15.02
CA LEU A 272 -10.04 18.84 15.39
C LEU A 272 -10.95 20.07 15.47
N ASN A 273 -11.08 20.67 16.66
CA ASN A 273 -11.97 21.82 16.88
C ASN A 273 -13.41 21.58 16.36
N GLY A 274 -13.95 20.37 16.62
CA GLY A 274 -15.28 19.97 16.19
C GLY A 274 -15.42 19.59 14.70
N SER A 275 -14.41 19.84 13.87
CA SER A 275 -14.42 19.46 12.45
C SER A 275 -13.76 18.11 12.23
N ALA A 276 -14.20 17.36 11.22
CA ALA A 276 -13.50 16.16 10.79
C ALA A 276 -12.13 16.51 10.20
N ALA A 277 -11.11 15.76 10.61
CA ALA A 277 -9.73 15.94 10.20
C ALA A 277 -9.11 14.61 9.78
N VAL A 278 -8.20 14.68 8.81
CA VAL A 278 -7.31 13.58 8.47
C VAL A 278 -5.86 14.09 8.44
N THR A 279 -5.00 13.45 9.22
CA THR A 279 -3.54 13.63 9.13
C THR A 279 -2.98 12.47 8.34
N PHE A 280 -2.14 12.76 7.35
CA PHE A 280 -1.41 11.79 6.55
C PHE A 280 0.09 11.96 6.79
N ARG A 281 0.78 10.86 7.09
CA ARG A 281 2.24 10.82 7.32
C ARG A 281 2.87 9.77 6.42
N THR A 282 3.96 10.11 5.75
CA THR A 282 4.68 9.16 4.89
C THR A 282 6.19 9.32 5.04
N THR A 283 6.91 8.20 4.84
CA THR A 283 8.37 8.14 5.00
C THR A 283 9.16 8.56 3.76
N GLY A 284 8.51 9.14 2.74
CA GLY A 284 9.20 9.60 1.55
C GLY A 284 8.30 10.04 0.39
N GLY A 285 8.91 10.20 -0.77
CA GLY A 285 8.22 10.61 -2.00
C GLY A 285 7.81 12.07 -2.02
N VAL A 286 6.59 12.35 -2.49
CA VAL A 286 6.00 13.68 -2.56
C VAL A 286 4.58 13.72 -1.99
N LEU A 287 4.08 14.91 -1.66
CA LEU A 287 2.65 15.13 -1.39
C LEU A 287 1.93 15.46 -2.69
N ASP A 288 1.19 14.49 -3.22
CA ASP A 288 0.41 14.58 -4.46
C ASP A 288 -1.06 14.26 -4.18
N LEU A 289 -1.90 15.28 -4.26
CA LEU A 289 -3.32 15.21 -3.94
C LEU A 289 -4.14 15.29 -5.22
N CYS A 290 -4.89 14.24 -5.55
CA CYS A 290 -5.95 14.31 -6.56
C CYS A 290 -7.30 14.43 -5.86
N LEU A 291 -8.04 15.50 -6.16
CA LEU A 291 -9.35 15.79 -5.58
C LEU A 291 -10.46 15.59 -6.61
N PHE A 292 -11.55 14.97 -6.17
CA PHE A 292 -12.69 14.57 -6.99
C PHE A 292 -13.98 15.13 -6.37
N PHE A 293 -14.74 15.95 -7.11
CA PHE A 293 -15.94 16.61 -6.60
C PHE A 293 -17.19 16.06 -7.28
N GLY A 294 -18.19 15.62 -6.50
CA GLY A 294 -19.43 15.08 -7.04
C GLY A 294 -20.66 15.47 -6.23
N ARG A 295 -21.81 15.46 -6.88
CA ARG A 295 -23.12 15.68 -6.24
C ARG A 295 -23.58 14.46 -5.43
N SER A 296 -22.91 13.33 -5.61
CA SER A 296 -23.14 12.08 -4.88
C SER A 296 -21.83 11.34 -4.62
N PRO A 297 -21.78 10.41 -3.64
CA PRO A 297 -20.63 9.54 -3.43
C PRO A 297 -20.27 8.72 -4.67
N LEU A 298 -21.28 8.23 -5.40
CA LEU A 298 -21.10 7.41 -6.60
C LEU A 298 -20.43 8.19 -7.74
N GLU A 299 -20.76 9.47 -7.89
CA GLU A 299 -20.14 10.33 -8.89
C GLU A 299 -18.65 10.54 -8.61
N VAL A 300 -18.28 10.72 -7.34
CA VAL A 300 -16.88 10.78 -6.90
C VAL A 300 -16.14 9.48 -7.22
N LEU A 301 -16.73 8.33 -6.88
CA LEU A 301 -16.13 7.01 -7.16
C LEU A 301 -15.97 6.77 -8.66
N ARG A 302 -16.92 7.20 -9.49
CA ARG A 302 -16.81 7.10 -10.94
C ARG A 302 -15.63 7.92 -11.47
N GLN A 303 -15.43 9.14 -10.98
CA GLN A 303 -14.30 9.97 -11.37
C GLN A 303 -12.95 9.39 -10.92
N TYR A 304 -12.90 8.82 -9.73
CA TYR A 304 -11.72 8.13 -9.21
C TYR A 304 -11.31 6.99 -10.14
N HIS A 305 -12.22 6.08 -10.48
CA HIS A 305 -11.94 4.97 -11.42
C HIS A 305 -11.61 5.46 -12.83
N LEU A 306 -12.29 6.51 -13.33
CA LEU A 306 -11.91 7.12 -14.62
C LEU A 306 -10.50 7.73 -14.61
N THR A 307 -9.92 7.94 -13.43
CA THR A 307 -8.59 8.55 -13.26
C THR A 307 -7.51 7.50 -13.02
N ILE A 308 -7.76 6.48 -12.20
CA ILE A 308 -6.78 5.43 -11.90
C ILE A 308 -6.85 4.22 -12.84
N GLY A 309 -7.93 4.09 -13.61
CA GLY A 309 -8.23 2.90 -14.42
C GLY A 309 -9.60 2.33 -14.04
N LEU A 310 -10.41 2.00 -15.06
CA LEU A 310 -11.66 1.30 -14.83
C LEU A 310 -11.35 -0.15 -14.43
N PRO A 311 -12.18 -0.77 -13.57
CA PRO A 311 -12.06 -2.20 -13.32
C PRO A 311 -12.28 -2.96 -14.64
N GLU A 312 -11.49 -4.02 -14.84
CA GLU A 312 -11.68 -4.93 -15.97
C GLU A 312 -13.04 -5.62 -15.87
N LEU A 313 -13.70 -5.84 -17.01
CA LEU A 313 -14.92 -6.63 -17.04
C LEU A 313 -14.55 -8.10 -16.78
N PRO A 314 -15.00 -8.72 -15.68
CA PRO A 314 -14.68 -10.11 -15.42
C PRO A 314 -15.30 -11.02 -16.49
N SER A 315 -14.65 -12.14 -16.78
CA SER A 315 -15.28 -13.22 -17.55
C SER A 315 -16.54 -13.69 -16.82
N TYR A 316 -17.61 -14.03 -17.55
CA TYR A 316 -18.91 -14.35 -16.96
C TYR A 316 -18.83 -15.47 -15.90
N TRP A 317 -18.06 -16.52 -16.16
CA TRP A 317 -17.84 -17.65 -15.25
C TRP A 317 -17.20 -17.25 -13.91
N ALA A 318 -16.45 -16.15 -13.85
CA ALA A 318 -15.83 -15.67 -12.62
C ALA A 318 -16.86 -15.10 -11.62
N LEU A 319 -18.09 -14.82 -12.07
CA LEU A 319 -19.19 -14.41 -11.19
C LEU A 319 -19.87 -15.60 -10.49
N GLY A 320 -19.60 -16.82 -10.95
CA GLY A 320 -20.13 -18.05 -10.38
C GLY A 320 -19.49 -18.44 -9.06
N PHE A 321 -20.00 -19.49 -8.42
CA PHE A 321 -19.45 -19.97 -7.15
C PHE A 321 -18.10 -20.64 -7.37
N GLN A 322 -17.17 -20.38 -6.43
CA GLN A 322 -15.78 -20.75 -6.55
C GLN A 322 -15.37 -21.58 -5.33
N LEU A 323 -14.79 -22.77 -5.56
CA LEU A 323 -14.37 -23.67 -4.49
C LEU A 323 -12.85 -23.77 -4.43
N SER A 324 -12.30 -23.56 -3.24
CA SER A 324 -10.86 -23.61 -2.98
C SER A 324 -10.56 -24.20 -1.61
N ARG A 325 -9.32 -24.67 -1.46
CA ARG A 325 -8.67 -24.85 -0.16
C ARG A 325 -7.16 -25.03 -0.35
N PHE A 326 -6.42 -24.60 0.65
CA PHE A 326 -5.05 -25.07 0.87
C PHE A 326 -5.06 -26.50 1.44
N GLY A 327 -4.17 -27.35 0.93
CA GLY A 327 -3.89 -28.68 1.46
C GLY A 327 -4.66 -29.82 0.80
N TYR A 328 -5.05 -29.70 -0.49
CA TYR A 328 -5.52 -30.87 -1.23
C TYR A 328 -4.37 -31.88 -1.35
N ARG A 329 -4.64 -33.17 -1.09
CA ARG A 329 -3.59 -34.20 -1.02
C ARG A 329 -3.32 -34.88 -2.36
N SER A 330 -4.25 -34.78 -3.31
CA SER A 330 -4.11 -35.32 -4.67
C SER A 330 -5.21 -34.82 -5.60
N VAL A 331 -5.04 -35.04 -6.91
CA VAL A 331 -6.10 -34.83 -7.91
C VAL A 331 -7.38 -35.61 -7.58
N ASP A 332 -7.29 -36.81 -7.01
CA ASP A 332 -8.47 -37.61 -6.64
C ASP A 332 -9.28 -36.97 -5.51
N GLU A 333 -8.62 -36.27 -4.58
CA GLU A 333 -9.32 -35.51 -3.56
C GLU A 333 -10.06 -34.32 -4.15
N VAL A 334 -9.46 -33.63 -5.13
CA VAL A 334 -10.13 -32.55 -5.89
C VAL A 334 -11.35 -33.11 -6.62
N ARG A 335 -11.21 -34.22 -7.36
CA ARG A 335 -12.32 -34.88 -8.08
C ARG A 335 -13.46 -35.26 -7.14
N ARG A 336 -13.15 -35.90 -6.01
CA ARG A 336 -14.16 -36.27 -5.01
C ARG A 336 -14.86 -35.05 -4.41
N THR A 337 -14.12 -33.97 -4.19
CA THR A 337 -14.67 -32.71 -3.68
C THR A 337 -15.62 -32.07 -4.68
N VAL A 338 -15.23 -31.98 -5.95
CA VAL A 338 -16.12 -31.47 -7.02
C VAL A 338 -17.36 -32.37 -7.17
N ALA A 339 -17.17 -33.69 -7.21
CA ALA A 339 -18.27 -34.64 -7.37
C ALA A 339 -19.30 -34.54 -6.24
N ARG A 340 -18.88 -34.47 -4.97
CA ARG A 340 -19.81 -34.34 -3.83
C ARG A 340 -20.52 -32.98 -3.81
N THR A 341 -19.84 -31.89 -4.19
CA THR A 341 -20.44 -30.55 -4.26
C THR A 341 -21.55 -30.51 -5.30
N ARG A 342 -21.29 -31.07 -6.49
CA ARG A 342 -22.31 -31.19 -7.55
C ARG A 342 -23.44 -32.14 -7.17
N ALA A 343 -23.13 -33.28 -6.54
CA ALA A 343 -24.15 -34.22 -6.06
C ALA A 343 -25.08 -33.60 -5.01
N ALA A 344 -24.60 -32.60 -4.25
CA ALA A 344 -25.41 -31.81 -3.33
C ALA A 344 -26.24 -30.70 -4.01
N GLY A 345 -26.17 -30.56 -5.35
CA GLY A 345 -26.92 -29.54 -6.10
C GLY A 345 -26.35 -28.12 -5.96
N ILE A 346 -25.12 -27.96 -5.48
CA ILE A 346 -24.47 -26.64 -5.34
C ILE A 346 -23.90 -26.23 -6.72
N PRO A 347 -24.28 -25.07 -7.27
CA PRO A 347 -23.65 -24.51 -8.47
C PRO A 347 -22.14 -24.31 -8.24
N LEU A 348 -21.32 -24.66 -9.22
CA LEU A 348 -19.87 -24.57 -9.13
C LEU A 348 -19.31 -24.26 -10.51
N ASP A 349 -18.65 -23.11 -10.64
CA ASP A 349 -18.10 -22.61 -11.90
C ASP A 349 -16.57 -22.64 -11.89
N VAL A 350 -15.93 -22.53 -10.72
CA VAL A 350 -14.47 -22.48 -10.60
C VAL A 350 -13.95 -23.42 -9.51
N GLN A 351 -12.99 -24.26 -9.86
CA GLN A 351 -12.21 -25.05 -8.91
C GLN A 351 -10.78 -24.54 -8.87
N TYR A 352 -10.38 -24.05 -7.69
CA TYR A 352 -9.00 -23.64 -7.42
C TYR A 352 -8.14 -24.83 -7.01
N VAL A 353 -6.89 -24.83 -7.42
CA VAL A 353 -5.87 -25.75 -6.90
C VAL A 353 -4.69 -24.92 -6.41
N ASP A 354 -4.50 -24.94 -5.10
CA ASP A 354 -3.45 -24.24 -4.36
C ASP A 354 -2.06 -24.88 -4.61
N VAL A 355 -1.00 -24.35 -3.99
CA VAL A 355 0.43 -24.72 -4.16
C VAL A 355 0.74 -26.22 -4.06
N ASP A 356 -0.17 -27.04 -3.51
CA ASP A 356 0.00 -28.48 -3.34
C ASP A 356 0.19 -29.23 -4.67
N TYR A 357 -0.30 -28.68 -5.79
CA TYR A 357 -0.12 -29.32 -7.09
C TYR A 357 1.34 -29.30 -7.56
N MET A 358 2.13 -28.35 -7.07
CA MET A 358 3.49 -28.09 -7.52
C MET A 358 4.49 -29.13 -6.98
N ASP A 359 5.55 -29.41 -7.73
CA ASP A 359 6.65 -30.25 -7.27
C ASP A 359 7.51 -29.47 -6.25
N GLY A 360 7.30 -29.75 -4.96
CA GLY A 360 8.01 -29.07 -3.88
C GLY A 360 7.67 -27.58 -3.76
N ARG A 361 6.45 -27.20 -4.15
CA ARG A 361 5.94 -25.81 -4.15
C ARG A 361 6.71 -24.86 -5.07
N ARG A 362 7.30 -25.41 -6.14
CA ARG A 362 7.99 -24.63 -7.17
C ARG A 362 7.01 -24.29 -8.29
N ASP A 363 6.86 -23.01 -8.62
CA ASP A 363 6.03 -22.59 -9.75
C ASP A 363 6.34 -23.34 -11.04
N PHE A 364 5.36 -23.39 -11.94
CA PHE A 364 5.50 -24.02 -13.26
C PHE A 364 5.92 -25.50 -13.23
N THR A 365 5.62 -26.21 -12.14
CA THR A 365 5.86 -27.65 -12.00
C THR A 365 4.62 -28.39 -11.53
N VAL A 366 4.64 -29.72 -11.64
CA VAL A 366 3.58 -30.61 -11.14
C VAL A 366 4.22 -31.74 -10.34
N GLY A 367 3.75 -31.96 -9.11
CA GLY A 367 4.16 -33.07 -8.27
C GLY A 367 3.68 -34.40 -8.85
N LYS A 368 4.62 -35.23 -9.33
CA LYS A 368 4.30 -36.43 -10.12
C LYS A 368 3.46 -37.47 -9.37
N ASP A 369 3.68 -37.65 -8.08
CA ASP A 369 3.08 -38.75 -7.33
C ASP A 369 1.59 -38.54 -7.00
N LYS A 370 1.21 -37.31 -6.61
CA LYS A 370 -0.15 -36.99 -6.15
C LYS A 370 -0.94 -36.14 -7.13
N PHE A 371 -0.22 -35.39 -7.98
CA PHE A 371 -0.80 -34.46 -8.93
C PHE A 371 -0.35 -34.71 -10.37
N GLY A 372 0.33 -35.83 -10.66
CA GLY A 372 0.82 -36.14 -12.01
C GLY A 372 -0.26 -36.16 -13.10
N ASP A 373 -1.52 -36.38 -12.73
CA ASP A 373 -2.69 -36.35 -13.62
C ASP A 373 -3.41 -34.98 -13.66
N LEU A 374 -2.74 -33.89 -13.26
CA LEU A 374 -3.30 -32.53 -13.23
C LEU A 374 -3.89 -32.12 -14.58
N SER A 375 -3.19 -32.40 -15.69
CA SER A 375 -3.69 -32.06 -17.02
C SER A 375 -5.03 -32.73 -17.34
N ARG A 376 -5.25 -33.97 -16.87
CA ARG A 376 -6.52 -34.66 -17.05
C ARG A 376 -7.57 -34.14 -16.08
N LEU A 377 -7.19 -33.76 -14.87
CA LEU A 377 -8.10 -33.07 -13.94
C LEU A 377 -8.67 -31.81 -14.59
N VAL A 378 -7.83 -30.95 -15.14
CA VAL A 378 -8.26 -29.74 -15.85
C VAL A 378 -9.18 -30.08 -17.03
N ALA A 379 -8.83 -31.09 -17.84
CA ALA A 379 -9.69 -31.52 -18.95
C ALA A 379 -11.06 -32.06 -18.48
N ASP A 380 -11.11 -32.78 -17.36
CA ASP A 380 -12.36 -33.32 -16.83
C ASP A 380 -13.23 -32.23 -16.20
N LEU A 381 -12.63 -31.24 -15.51
CA LEU A 381 -13.37 -30.07 -15.03
C LEU A 381 -14.02 -29.31 -16.18
N ARG A 382 -13.28 -29.10 -17.28
CA ARG A 382 -13.83 -28.44 -18.47
C ARG A 382 -15.01 -29.19 -19.09
N LYS A 383 -15.00 -30.53 -19.11
CA LYS A 383 -16.16 -31.33 -19.58
C LYS A 383 -17.40 -31.16 -18.70
N LEU A 384 -17.21 -30.73 -17.46
CA LEU A 384 -18.28 -30.44 -16.51
C LEU A 384 -18.69 -28.96 -16.52
N ASP A 385 -18.13 -28.15 -17.43
CA ASP A 385 -18.28 -26.69 -17.49
C ASP A 385 -17.75 -25.99 -16.21
N ILE A 386 -16.66 -26.52 -15.66
CA ILE A 386 -15.95 -25.97 -14.50
C ILE A 386 -14.57 -25.51 -14.94
N HIS A 387 -14.25 -24.26 -14.65
CA HIS A 387 -12.95 -23.65 -14.93
C HIS A 387 -11.94 -23.99 -13.84
N ALA A 388 -10.73 -24.36 -14.25
CA ALA A 388 -9.63 -24.61 -13.31
C ALA A 388 -8.82 -23.33 -13.10
N SER A 389 -8.62 -22.93 -11.85
CA SER A 389 -7.73 -21.83 -11.47
C SER A 389 -6.54 -22.35 -10.67
N LEU A 390 -5.32 -22.06 -11.11
CA LEU A 390 -4.09 -22.49 -10.41
C LEU A 390 -3.43 -21.29 -9.72
N LEU A 391 -2.85 -21.54 -8.54
CA LEU A 391 -2.06 -20.55 -7.80
C LEU A 391 -0.64 -20.42 -8.38
N TYR A 392 -0.12 -19.20 -8.43
CA TYR A 392 1.25 -18.86 -8.81
C TYR A 392 1.85 -17.86 -7.82
N ASP A 393 3.06 -18.13 -7.33
CA ASP A 393 3.79 -17.22 -6.44
C ASP A 393 4.82 -16.40 -7.25
N PRO A 394 5.21 -15.18 -6.81
CA PRO A 394 6.16 -14.35 -7.55
C PRO A 394 7.63 -14.77 -7.35
N SER A 395 7.89 -15.86 -6.61
CA SER A 395 9.20 -16.22 -6.06
C SER A 395 9.66 -17.61 -6.47
N LEU A 396 10.85 -17.71 -7.07
CA LEU A 396 11.37 -18.98 -7.61
C LEU A 396 12.43 -19.60 -6.69
N ALA A 397 12.29 -20.89 -6.41
CA ALA A 397 13.27 -21.66 -5.65
C ALA A 397 14.66 -21.66 -6.30
N THR A 398 15.71 -21.54 -5.50
CA THR A 398 17.13 -21.54 -5.91
C THR A 398 17.69 -22.96 -6.15
N ASP A 399 17.05 -23.74 -7.02
CA ASP A 399 17.57 -25.03 -7.54
C ASP A 399 18.16 -24.85 -8.94
N PHE A 400 19.34 -24.22 -9.00
CA PHE A 400 20.05 -23.91 -10.26
C PHE A 400 20.38 -25.14 -11.11
N GLY A 401 20.45 -26.33 -10.52
CA GLY A 401 20.77 -27.56 -11.26
C GLY A 401 19.56 -28.14 -11.99
N ARG A 402 18.38 -28.11 -11.36
CA ARG A 402 17.23 -28.95 -11.75
C ARG A 402 15.93 -28.19 -12.02
N TYR A 403 15.93 -26.87 -11.92
CA TYR A 403 14.72 -26.06 -12.09
C TYR A 403 14.79 -25.15 -13.35
N PRO A 404 14.20 -25.57 -14.48
CA PRO A 404 14.31 -24.84 -15.75
C PRO A 404 13.77 -23.40 -15.75
N PRO A 405 12.62 -23.08 -15.10
CA PRO A 405 12.14 -21.70 -14.99
C PRO A 405 13.18 -20.77 -14.36
N LEU A 406 13.83 -21.19 -13.26
CA LEU A 406 14.91 -20.42 -12.64
C LEU A 406 16.07 -20.20 -13.61
N LYS A 407 16.55 -21.24 -14.30
CA LYS A 407 17.66 -21.10 -15.27
C LYS A 407 17.34 -20.07 -16.35
N ARG A 408 16.12 -20.10 -16.89
CA ARG A 408 15.67 -19.13 -17.91
C ARG A 408 15.50 -17.72 -17.34
N GLY A 409 15.06 -17.59 -16.09
CA GLY A 409 14.97 -16.31 -15.41
C GLY A 409 16.34 -15.68 -15.19
N VAL A 410 17.32 -16.47 -14.73
CA VAL A 410 18.71 -16.01 -14.54
C VAL A 410 19.33 -15.60 -15.87
N ALA A 411 19.11 -16.39 -16.93
CA ALA A 411 19.61 -16.08 -18.27
C ALA A 411 19.05 -14.77 -18.86
N ARG A 412 17.90 -14.30 -18.35
CA ARG A 412 17.25 -13.05 -18.76
C ARG A 412 17.32 -11.95 -17.70
N ASP A 413 18.02 -12.20 -16.59
CA ASP A 413 18.22 -11.25 -15.50
C ASP A 413 16.94 -10.65 -14.89
N VAL A 414 15.93 -11.49 -14.64
CA VAL A 414 14.56 -11.03 -14.30
C VAL A 414 14.28 -10.88 -12.79
N PHE A 415 15.27 -11.10 -11.93
CA PHE A 415 15.08 -11.13 -10.48
C PHE A 415 15.55 -9.83 -9.81
N VAL A 416 14.96 -9.51 -8.65
CA VAL A 416 15.33 -8.34 -7.85
C VAL A 416 16.79 -8.44 -7.38
N ARG A 417 17.54 -7.34 -7.55
CA ARG A 417 18.97 -7.24 -7.24
C ARG A 417 19.25 -6.42 -6.01
N TRP A 418 20.42 -6.63 -5.41
CA TRP A 418 20.96 -5.69 -4.43
C TRP A 418 21.38 -4.39 -5.14
N TRP A 419 21.19 -3.25 -4.47
CA TRP A 419 21.55 -1.95 -5.04
C TRP A 419 23.05 -1.80 -5.36
N ASN A 420 23.91 -2.40 -4.53
CA ASN A 420 25.34 -2.50 -4.81
C ASN A 420 25.96 -3.66 -4.03
N ASP A 421 27.22 -3.97 -4.34
CA ASP A 421 27.94 -5.10 -3.76
C ASP A 421 28.19 -4.99 -2.25
N SER A 422 28.23 -3.77 -1.68
CA SER A 422 28.45 -3.56 -0.24
C SER A 422 27.25 -3.96 0.63
N LEU A 423 26.07 -4.11 0.02
CA LEU A 423 24.83 -4.50 0.69
C LEU A 423 24.59 -6.02 0.66
N ILE A 424 25.39 -6.75 -0.12
CA ILE A 424 25.21 -8.18 -0.32
C ILE A 424 25.65 -8.93 0.95
N PRO A 425 24.76 -9.70 1.60
CA PRO A 425 25.13 -10.55 2.73
C PRO A 425 26.15 -11.62 2.32
N GLU A 426 27.03 -12.04 3.23
CA GLU A 426 28.05 -13.05 2.93
C GLU A 426 27.47 -14.46 2.73
N ASP A 427 26.29 -14.73 3.30
CA ASP A 427 25.65 -16.05 3.37
C ASP A 427 24.66 -16.33 2.21
N GLN A 428 24.84 -15.64 1.08
CA GLN A 428 24.03 -15.84 -0.12
C GLN A 428 24.24 -17.24 -0.73
N CYS A 429 23.21 -17.75 -1.40
CA CYS A 429 23.31 -19.00 -2.15
C CYS A 429 24.34 -18.90 -3.30
N ALA A 430 24.98 -20.04 -3.60
CA ALA A 430 25.84 -20.15 -4.78
C ALA A 430 25.04 -19.85 -6.06
N GLY A 431 25.54 -18.95 -6.89
CA GLY A 431 24.89 -18.52 -8.14
C GLY A 431 23.80 -17.45 -7.98
N CYS A 432 23.54 -16.96 -6.76
CA CYS A 432 22.51 -15.95 -6.50
C CYS A 432 23.04 -14.63 -5.91
N ARG A 433 24.37 -14.46 -5.78
CA ARG A 433 25.01 -13.36 -5.04
C ARG A 433 24.45 -11.97 -5.34
N HIS A 434 24.17 -11.66 -6.61
CA HIS A 434 23.69 -10.34 -7.02
C HIS A 434 22.18 -10.12 -6.79
N TYR A 435 21.44 -11.19 -6.50
CA TYR A 435 20.01 -11.15 -6.27
C TYR A 435 19.68 -11.12 -4.78
N VAL A 436 18.55 -10.53 -4.42
CA VAL A 436 18.03 -10.59 -3.06
C VAL A 436 17.41 -11.96 -2.83
N ALA A 437 18.13 -12.85 -2.12
CA ALA A 437 17.60 -14.17 -1.77
C ALA A 437 16.66 -14.08 -0.56
N GLY A 438 15.47 -14.64 -0.72
CA GLY A 438 14.41 -14.71 0.28
C GLY A 438 14.05 -16.15 0.67
N TYR A 439 12.89 -16.29 1.30
CA TYR A 439 12.26 -17.57 1.61
C TYR A 439 10.74 -17.48 1.58
N LEU A 440 10.10 -18.51 1.03
CA LEU A 440 8.65 -18.64 0.97
C LEU A 440 8.25 -20.10 1.19
N TRP A 441 7.44 -20.69 0.31
CA TRP A 441 6.85 -22.00 0.49
C TRP A 441 7.81 -23.18 0.26
N THR A 442 8.85 -22.98 -0.55
CA THR A 442 9.74 -24.05 -1.03
C THR A 442 10.78 -24.46 0.02
N ARG A 443 11.45 -25.61 -0.16
CA ARG A 443 12.56 -26.01 0.73
C ARG A 443 13.81 -25.13 0.57
N ASN A 444 14.03 -24.58 -0.63
CA ASN A 444 15.21 -23.76 -0.94
C ASN A 444 14.92 -22.29 -0.64
N LYS A 445 15.98 -21.47 -0.56
CA LYS A 445 15.85 -20.00 -0.67
C LYS A 445 15.17 -19.65 -1.99
N THR A 446 14.52 -18.50 -2.08
CA THR A 446 13.78 -18.06 -3.27
C THR A 446 14.34 -16.76 -3.84
N LEU A 447 14.14 -16.51 -5.14
CA LEU A 447 14.41 -15.24 -5.80
C LEU A 447 13.10 -14.61 -6.26
N LEU A 448 12.88 -13.34 -5.92
CA LEU A 448 11.69 -12.59 -6.32
C LEU A 448 11.85 -12.04 -7.74
N VAL A 449 10.82 -12.20 -8.57
CA VAL A 449 10.77 -11.64 -9.93
C VAL A 449 10.57 -10.12 -9.87
N ASP A 450 11.38 -9.36 -10.61
CA ASP A 450 11.24 -7.90 -10.74
C ASP A 450 10.23 -7.57 -11.86
N PHE A 451 8.93 -7.59 -11.53
CA PHE A 451 7.85 -7.28 -12.47
C PHE A 451 7.85 -5.85 -13.01
N PHE A 452 8.75 -4.98 -12.54
CA PHE A 452 8.96 -3.66 -13.13
C PHE A 452 9.83 -3.70 -14.40
N GLN A 453 10.46 -4.83 -14.70
CA GLN A 453 11.22 -5.06 -15.93
C GLN A 453 10.34 -5.65 -17.02
N GLU A 454 10.40 -5.07 -18.22
CA GLU A 454 9.74 -5.64 -19.41
C GLU A 454 10.23 -7.07 -19.70
N ALA A 455 11.54 -7.32 -19.50
CA ALA A 455 12.13 -8.64 -19.65
C ALA A 455 11.50 -9.68 -18.69
N ALA A 456 11.17 -9.28 -17.46
CA ALA A 456 10.50 -10.13 -16.49
C ALA A 456 9.06 -10.44 -16.92
N THR A 457 8.31 -9.46 -17.43
CA THR A 457 6.95 -9.68 -17.97
C THR A 457 6.97 -10.66 -19.15
N HIS A 458 7.92 -10.50 -20.08
CA HIS A 458 8.08 -11.41 -21.22
C HIS A 458 8.47 -12.83 -20.78
N TRP A 459 9.43 -12.94 -19.85
CA TRP A 459 9.83 -14.23 -19.31
C TRP A 459 8.68 -14.91 -18.57
N TRP A 460 7.96 -14.21 -17.69
CA TRP A 460 6.80 -14.76 -16.96
C TRP A 460 5.72 -15.26 -17.92
N THR A 461 5.44 -14.48 -18.97
CA THR A 461 4.49 -14.88 -20.03
C THR A 461 4.94 -16.16 -20.74
N ASP A 462 6.23 -16.31 -21.05
CA ASP A 462 6.77 -17.53 -21.64
C ASP A 462 6.64 -18.74 -20.71
N GLU A 463 6.92 -18.57 -19.41
CA GLU A 463 6.76 -19.63 -18.41
C GLU A 463 5.30 -20.05 -18.26
N MET A 464 4.38 -19.10 -18.17
CA MET A 464 2.94 -19.33 -18.13
C MET A 464 2.47 -20.12 -19.36
N ARG A 465 2.89 -19.74 -20.57
CA ARG A 465 2.55 -20.47 -21.81
C ARG A 465 3.08 -21.90 -21.81
N ARG A 466 4.34 -22.11 -21.43
CA ARG A 466 4.97 -23.44 -21.35
C ARG A 466 4.23 -24.33 -20.36
N PHE A 467 3.98 -23.80 -19.17
CA PHE A 467 3.32 -24.54 -18.10
C PHE A 467 1.86 -24.84 -18.43
N SER A 468 1.10 -23.85 -18.91
CA SER A 468 -0.30 -24.01 -19.31
C SER A 468 -0.48 -25.15 -20.31
N LYS A 469 0.40 -25.27 -21.31
CA LYS A 469 0.41 -26.39 -22.26
C LYS A 469 0.56 -27.76 -21.58
N SER A 470 1.43 -27.86 -20.57
CA SER A 470 1.66 -29.11 -19.83
C SER A 470 0.60 -29.42 -18.76
N ALA A 471 -0.09 -28.39 -18.26
CA ALA A 471 -1.08 -28.49 -17.19
C ALA A 471 -2.53 -28.65 -17.71
N GLY A 472 -2.72 -28.88 -19.01
CA GLY A 472 -4.05 -29.07 -19.61
C GLY A 472 -4.82 -27.78 -19.90
N GLY A 473 -4.13 -26.64 -19.88
CA GLY A 473 -4.68 -25.32 -20.22
C GLY A 473 -5.68 -24.77 -19.21
N PRO A 474 -5.31 -24.57 -17.93
CA PRO A 474 -6.21 -23.93 -16.96
C PRO A 474 -6.62 -22.52 -17.42
N GLU A 475 -7.88 -22.15 -17.20
CA GLU A 475 -8.42 -20.84 -17.60
C GLU A 475 -8.24 -19.73 -16.55
N GLY A 476 -8.05 -20.09 -15.28
CA GLY A 476 -7.86 -19.16 -14.17
C GLY A 476 -6.41 -19.10 -13.66
N PHE A 477 -6.00 -17.91 -13.23
CA PHE A 477 -4.68 -17.67 -12.64
C PHE A 477 -4.86 -16.90 -11.33
N TRP A 478 -4.51 -17.54 -10.21
CA TRP A 478 -4.48 -16.90 -8.90
C TRP A 478 -3.03 -16.52 -8.59
N ILE A 479 -2.73 -15.23 -8.47
CA ILE A 479 -1.43 -14.76 -8.00
C ILE A 479 -1.51 -14.51 -6.49
N ASP A 480 -0.55 -15.01 -5.72
CA ASP A 480 -0.53 -14.87 -4.26
C ASP A 480 0.86 -14.45 -3.75
N MET A 481 0.95 -14.07 -2.47
CA MET A 481 2.21 -13.72 -1.79
C MET A 481 2.96 -12.52 -2.42
N ASN A 482 2.22 -11.63 -3.06
CA ASN A 482 2.69 -10.61 -3.99
C ASN A 482 2.75 -9.19 -3.42
N GLU A 483 2.74 -9.03 -2.10
CA GLU A 483 2.96 -7.75 -1.44
C GLU A 483 4.30 -7.08 -1.75
N PRO A 484 5.46 -7.76 -1.90
CA PRO A 484 5.77 -9.21 -1.87
C PRO A 484 6.07 -9.77 -0.47
N THR A 485 5.58 -10.98 -0.19
CA THR A 485 5.87 -11.67 1.06
C THR A 485 7.24 -12.36 1.04
N ASN A 486 7.94 -12.25 2.17
CA ASN A 486 9.12 -13.03 2.49
C ASN A 486 9.04 -13.53 3.93
N PHE A 487 9.19 -14.83 4.16
CA PHE A 487 9.07 -15.38 5.50
C PHE A 487 10.33 -15.14 6.34
N GLY A 488 10.13 -14.65 7.55
CA GLY A 488 11.16 -14.59 8.59
C GLY A 488 12.26 -13.56 8.39
N THR A 489 12.09 -12.56 7.51
CA THR A 489 13.06 -11.47 7.34
C THR A 489 13.47 -10.88 8.68
N ASN A 490 14.79 -10.74 8.89
CA ASN A 490 15.43 -10.28 10.12
C ASN A 490 15.22 -11.17 11.36
N LEU A 491 14.44 -12.25 11.31
CA LEU A 491 14.26 -13.22 12.41
C LEU A 491 15.32 -14.32 12.38
N GLU A 492 15.45 -15.16 13.40
CA GLU A 492 16.43 -16.27 13.38
C GLU A 492 16.20 -17.21 12.20
N LYS A 493 14.94 -17.59 11.96
CA LYS A 493 14.51 -18.41 10.84
C LYS A 493 13.00 -18.25 10.56
N PRO A 494 12.54 -18.53 9.33
CA PRO A 494 11.12 -18.69 8.99
C PRO A 494 10.41 -19.76 9.83
N PHE A 495 9.09 -19.61 10.03
CA PHE A 495 8.28 -20.57 10.76
C PHE A 495 8.24 -21.96 10.09
N ASN A 496 8.36 -22.00 8.76
CA ASN A 496 8.35 -23.21 7.94
C ASN A 496 9.76 -23.63 7.49
N TRP A 497 10.82 -23.06 8.08
CA TRP A 497 12.20 -23.43 7.73
C TRP A 497 12.50 -24.90 8.07
N PRO A 498 13.18 -25.66 7.18
CA PRO A 498 13.44 -27.08 7.44
C PRO A 498 14.31 -27.28 8.68
N SER A 499 13.84 -28.07 9.65
CA SER A 499 14.57 -28.34 10.90
C SER A 499 15.90 -29.06 10.71
N SER A 500 16.10 -29.70 9.55
CA SER A 500 17.35 -30.38 9.19
C SER A 500 18.44 -29.43 8.68
N LEU A 501 18.15 -28.15 8.46
CA LEU A 501 19.09 -27.16 7.92
C LEU A 501 19.50 -26.17 9.03
N PRO A 502 20.72 -25.60 8.95
CA PRO A 502 21.11 -24.49 9.82
C PRO A 502 20.08 -23.36 9.75
N ALA A 503 19.81 -22.70 10.88
CA ALA A 503 18.89 -21.58 10.92
C ALA A 503 19.34 -20.47 9.97
N TRP A 504 18.41 -19.95 9.19
CA TRP A 504 18.69 -18.91 8.21
C TRP A 504 17.43 -18.09 7.93
N SER A 505 17.62 -16.80 7.66
CA SER A 505 16.65 -15.92 7.05
C SER A 505 17.36 -14.78 6.31
N LEU A 506 16.64 -14.03 5.49
CA LEU A 506 17.15 -12.79 4.92
C LEU A 506 17.42 -11.78 6.05
N LYS A 507 18.66 -11.28 6.14
CA LYS A 507 19.07 -10.20 7.06
C LYS A 507 19.29 -8.92 6.28
N CYS A 508 18.51 -7.90 6.58
CA CYS A 508 18.64 -6.59 5.94
C CYS A 508 19.67 -5.73 6.66
N PRO A 509 20.51 -4.97 5.93
CA PRO A 509 21.52 -4.10 6.51
C PRO A 509 20.86 -3.02 7.38
N VAL A 510 21.52 -2.57 8.45
CA VAL A 510 21.02 -1.46 9.28
C VAL A 510 21.24 -0.15 8.54
N ASN A 511 20.16 0.54 8.18
CA ASN A 511 20.23 1.74 7.35
C ASN A 511 18.91 2.53 7.39
N ARG A 512 18.95 3.80 6.98
CA ARG A 512 17.78 4.71 7.04
C ARG A 512 16.59 4.34 6.13
N LEU A 513 16.76 3.43 5.16
CA LEU A 513 15.67 2.98 4.29
C LEU A 513 14.87 1.86 4.97
N ASP A 514 15.53 0.91 5.62
CA ASP A 514 14.88 -0.14 6.42
C ASP A 514 14.42 0.37 7.79
N ASP A 515 15.15 1.35 8.33
CA ASP A 515 14.96 1.97 9.65
C ASP A 515 14.80 3.50 9.50
N PRO A 516 13.67 3.98 8.94
CA PRO A 516 13.47 5.42 8.72
C PRO A 516 13.44 6.19 10.04
N PRO A 517 13.84 7.48 10.05
CA PRO A 517 13.79 8.33 11.24
C PRO A 517 12.40 8.38 11.90
N TYR A 518 11.35 8.33 11.07
CA TYR A 518 9.98 8.15 11.51
C TYR A 518 9.52 6.71 11.24
N PRO A 519 9.47 5.83 12.26
CA PRO A 519 8.83 4.53 12.13
C PRO A 519 7.31 4.75 12.03
N THR A 520 6.65 4.21 11.02
CA THR A 520 5.17 4.24 10.95
C THR A 520 4.56 3.27 11.96
N ALA A 521 3.24 3.31 12.13
CA ALA A 521 2.51 2.41 13.03
C ALA A 521 2.75 0.93 12.69
N HIS A 522 3.08 0.61 11.43
CA HIS A 522 3.47 -0.74 11.01
C HIS A 522 4.71 -1.25 11.75
N VAL A 523 5.72 -0.40 11.94
CA VAL A 523 6.98 -0.76 12.62
C VAL A 523 6.74 -0.99 14.12
N ARG A 524 5.81 -0.21 14.70
CA ARG A 524 5.43 -0.29 16.11
C ARG A 524 4.45 -1.42 16.43
N ASP A 525 3.90 -2.07 15.40
CA ASP A 525 2.93 -3.15 15.57
C ASP A 525 3.58 -4.33 16.31
N THR A 526 2.94 -4.86 17.34
CA THR A 526 3.46 -5.97 18.15
C THR A 526 3.64 -7.29 17.39
N SER A 527 2.99 -7.40 16.24
CA SER A 527 3.12 -8.51 15.31
C SER A 527 4.29 -8.35 14.31
N ASN A 528 4.82 -7.14 14.17
CA ASN A 528 6.09 -6.87 13.50
C ASN A 528 7.21 -7.33 14.43
N LYS A 529 7.75 -8.53 14.18
CA LYS A 529 8.71 -9.17 15.09
C LYS A 529 10.12 -8.65 14.92
N SER A 530 10.46 -8.10 13.76
CA SER A 530 11.77 -7.49 13.56
C SER A 530 11.83 -6.03 14.03
N GLY A 531 10.70 -5.34 14.16
CA GLY A 531 10.65 -3.92 14.47
C GLY A 531 11.20 -3.04 13.35
N ARG A 532 11.07 -3.47 12.08
CA ARG A 532 11.62 -2.80 10.89
C ARG A 532 10.62 -2.84 9.73
N LEU A 533 10.79 -1.99 8.72
CA LEU A 533 9.91 -2.00 7.53
C LEU A 533 9.95 -3.34 6.79
N SER A 534 11.12 -3.98 6.72
CA SER A 534 11.34 -5.23 5.98
C SER A 534 10.72 -6.49 6.63
N ASP A 535 9.96 -6.39 7.73
CA ASP A 535 9.63 -7.55 8.59
C ASP A 535 8.95 -8.78 7.96
N ARG A 536 8.33 -8.81 6.79
CA ARG A 536 7.89 -10.06 6.12
C ARG A 536 7.92 -9.85 4.63
N THR A 537 8.93 -9.11 4.22
CA THR A 537 9.17 -8.71 2.85
C THR A 537 10.68 -8.61 2.67
N ILE A 538 11.12 -8.16 1.51
CA ILE A 538 12.55 -8.00 1.22
C ILE A 538 13.10 -6.71 1.87
N CYS A 539 14.42 -6.52 1.81
CA CYS A 539 15.07 -5.31 2.32
C CYS A 539 14.68 -4.08 1.50
N MET A 540 14.74 -2.88 2.09
CA MET A 540 14.41 -1.61 1.41
C MET A 540 15.58 -1.02 0.58
N THR A 541 16.70 -1.76 0.57
CA THR A 541 17.98 -1.49 -0.10
C THR A 541 18.18 -2.29 -1.40
N GLU A 542 17.08 -2.81 -1.93
CA GLU A 542 16.99 -3.48 -3.22
C GLU A 542 17.00 -2.48 -4.39
N GLN A 543 17.36 -3.00 -5.56
CA GLN A 543 17.22 -2.30 -6.83
C GLN A 543 16.15 -3.01 -7.67
N THR A 544 15.08 -2.27 -7.95
CA THR A 544 14.12 -2.60 -9.00
C THR A 544 14.32 -1.65 -10.18
N HIS A 545 13.92 -2.07 -11.39
CA HIS A 545 14.08 -1.26 -12.60
C HIS A 545 13.39 0.12 -12.52
N GLN A 546 12.34 0.26 -11.71
CA GLN A 546 11.68 1.54 -11.45
C GLN A 546 12.59 2.60 -10.79
N ARG A 547 13.62 2.20 -10.04
CA ARG A 547 14.59 3.15 -9.46
C ARG A 547 15.63 3.67 -10.46
N CYS A 548 15.64 3.15 -11.70
CA CYS A 548 16.69 3.41 -12.71
C CYS A 548 16.26 4.35 -13.85
N ILE A 549 15.09 5.00 -13.78
CA ILE A 549 14.70 5.99 -14.81
C ILE A 549 15.00 7.40 -14.29
N PRO A 550 16.19 7.99 -14.54
CA PRO A 550 16.23 9.43 -14.70
C PRO A 550 15.32 9.71 -15.91
N ARG A 551 14.21 10.42 -15.69
CA ARG A 551 13.38 10.85 -16.82
C ARG A 551 14.22 11.81 -17.65
N ALA A 552 14.92 11.26 -18.65
CA ALA A 552 15.47 12.04 -19.72
C ALA A 552 14.31 12.84 -20.33
N SER A 553 14.43 14.15 -20.23
CA SER A 553 13.69 15.11 -21.02
C SER A 553 13.72 14.69 -22.50
N SER A 554 12.60 14.19 -23.01
CA SER A 554 12.32 14.21 -24.45
C SER A 554 10.83 14.50 -24.67
N ILE A 555 10.55 15.80 -24.71
CA ILE A 555 9.50 16.33 -25.56
C ILE A 555 10.09 16.35 -26.97
N ALA A 556 9.61 15.48 -27.87
CA ALA A 556 9.49 15.78 -29.29
C ALA A 556 8.79 14.64 -30.05
N SER A 557 7.71 15.02 -30.72
CA SER A 557 7.17 14.44 -31.97
C SER A 557 6.87 12.94 -32.03
N ALA A 558 5.58 12.61 -31.95
CA ALA A 558 4.96 11.60 -32.80
C ALA A 558 3.58 12.11 -33.23
N GLN A 559 3.59 13.03 -34.19
CA GLN A 559 2.52 13.19 -35.18
C GLN A 559 2.93 12.36 -36.41
N THR A 560 1.94 11.81 -37.14
CA THR A 560 2.03 10.90 -38.30
C THR A 560 2.53 9.48 -37.95
N LEU A 561 1.81 8.38 -38.19
CA LEU A 561 0.84 8.01 -39.23
C LEU A 561 -0.48 7.48 -38.65
#